data_AF-F6FJJ9-F1
#
_entry.id   AF-F6FJJ9-F1
#
_cell.length_a   1.000
_cell.length_b   1.000
_cell.length_c   1.000
_cell.angle_alpha   90.00
_cell.angle_beta   90.00
_cell.angle_gamma   90.00
#
_symmetry.space_group_name_H-M   'P 1'
#
loop_
_entity.id
_entity.type
_entity.pdbx_description
1 polymer ?
#
loop_
_entity_poly.entity_id
_entity_poly.type
_entity_poly.pdbx_seq_one_letter_code
_entity_poly.pdbx_strand_id
1 'polypeptide(L)'
;MIPSLFKMMALTGSAVIGGGTIVNQVFFSEGKEPKIKSRDISSNSLTTSELGCVIYEAKEPSGSWGRRKFTQLEKKFKSMEEFFKELDKKKVWNDQTLRKEIKGGCSKYGKVFVWQGVPQGNNKIYGKTWIYAGDMNNGKDWTDDAEVKRNSSNILQG
;
A
#
# COMPACT_ATOMS: atom_id res chain seq x y z
N MET A 1 -49.16 10.13 -35.29
CA MET A 1 -49.27 8.78 -34.70
C MET A 1 -48.69 8.83 -33.29
N ILE A 2 -49.31 8.08 -32.38
CA ILE A 2 -49.40 8.30 -30.92
C ILE A 2 -48.10 7.93 -30.18
N PRO A 3 -47.71 8.65 -29.10
CA PRO A 3 -46.51 8.37 -28.31
C PRO A 3 -46.71 7.18 -27.36
N SER A 4 -45.70 6.30 -27.26
CA SER A 4 -45.78 5.10 -26.40
C SER A 4 -45.34 5.37 -24.96
N LEU A 5 -46.37 5.59 -24.14
CA LEU A 5 -46.61 5.18 -22.74
C LEU A 5 -45.42 4.77 -21.83
N PHE A 6 -45.26 5.55 -20.76
CA PHE A 6 -44.67 5.12 -19.47
C PHE A 6 -45.50 4.00 -18.83
N LYS A 7 -44.84 3.03 -18.20
CA LYS A 7 -45.47 2.12 -17.22
C LYS A 7 -44.59 1.98 -15.97
N MET A 8 -45.05 2.61 -14.90
CA MET A 8 -44.68 2.34 -13.52
C MET A 8 -45.43 1.08 -13.06
N MET A 9 -44.76 0.18 -12.35
CA MET A 9 -45.42 -0.84 -11.53
C MET A 9 -44.85 -0.79 -10.12
N ALA A 10 -45.70 -0.33 -9.20
CA ALA A 10 -45.59 -0.53 -7.77
C ALA A 10 -46.53 -1.69 -7.41
N LEU A 11 -46.01 -2.73 -6.77
CA LEU A 11 -46.74 -3.78 -6.06
C LEU A 11 -45.87 -4.14 -4.84
N THR A 12 -46.12 -3.57 -3.66
CA THR A 12 -46.97 -4.11 -2.56
C THR A 12 -46.60 -5.54 -2.15
N GLY A 13 -46.18 -5.71 -0.88
CA GLY A 13 -45.86 -6.99 -0.21
C GLY A 13 -47.04 -7.98 -0.15
N SER A 14 -46.91 -9.20 0.38
CA SER A 14 -46.08 -9.69 1.48
C SER A 14 -45.80 -11.21 1.40
N ALA A 15 -44.66 -11.59 1.99
CA ALA A 15 -44.31 -12.75 2.84
C ALA A 15 -44.68 -14.20 2.44
N VAL A 16 -43.66 -15.09 2.43
CA VAL A 16 -43.72 -16.45 3.01
C VAL A 16 -42.40 -16.80 3.72
N ILE A 17 -42.55 -17.52 4.83
CA ILE A 17 -41.64 -17.85 5.93
C ILE A 17 -40.86 -19.15 5.66
N GLY A 18 -39.64 -19.21 6.20
CA GLY A 18 -38.86 -20.43 6.44
C GLY A 18 -37.37 -20.10 6.35
N GLY A 19 -36.52 -20.14 7.36
CA GLY A 19 -36.56 -20.71 8.71
C GLY A 19 -35.09 -20.95 9.06
N GLY A 20 -34.59 -20.40 10.16
CA GLY A 20 -33.18 -20.58 10.56
C GLY A 20 -32.64 -19.43 11.40
N THR A 21 -33.00 -19.43 12.67
CA THR A 21 -32.53 -18.50 13.72
C THR A 21 -31.10 -18.82 14.16
N ILE A 22 -30.27 -17.81 14.37
CA ILE A 22 -29.75 -17.51 15.72
C ILE A 22 -29.36 -16.03 15.84
N VAL A 23 -29.79 -15.49 16.98
CA VAL A 23 -29.83 -14.10 17.40
C VAL A 23 -28.52 -13.76 18.10
N ASN A 24 -27.85 -12.67 17.71
CA ASN A 24 -27.04 -11.91 18.68
C ASN A 24 -27.62 -10.49 18.76
N GLN A 25 -28.58 -10.39 19.66
CA GLN A 25 -29.37 -9.23 20.02
C GLN A 25 -28.47 -8.12 20.58
N VAL A 26 -28.49 -6.99 19.88
CA VAL A 26 -27.96 -5.70 20.36
C VAL A 26 -29.04 -5.11 21.26
N PHE A 27 -28.82 -5.14 22.58
CA PHE A 27 -29.67 -4.43 23.53
C PHE A 27 -29.23 -2.95 23.55
N PHE A 28 -30.06 -2.06 23.00
CA PHE A 28 -29.97 -0.62 23.27
C PHE A 28 -31.12 -0.26 24.21
N SER A 29 -30.80 -0.11 25.50
CA SER A 29 -31.67 0.55 26.48
C SER A 29 -31.23 2.00 26.59
N GLU A 30 -32.17 2.89 26.28
CA GLU A 30 -32.06 4.32 26.53
C GLU A 30 -32.14 4.56 28.05
N GLY A 31 -31.10 5.18 28.62
CA GLY A 31 -31.09 5.52 30.04
C GLY A 31 -29.74 5.96 30.60
N LYS A 32 -29.57 7.29 30.67
CA LYS A 32 -28.70 8.07 31.59
C LYS A 32 -27.18 8.04 31.32
N GLU A 33 -26.62 9.23 31.08
CA GLU A 33 -25.18 9.49 31.14
C GLU A 33 -24.59 9.13 32.51
N PRO A 34 -23.38 8.52 32.53
CA PRO A 34 -22.35 9.07 33.39
C PRO A 34 -20.99 9.19 32.67
N LYS A 35 -20.34 10.33 32.94
CA LYS A 35 -18.96 10.69 32.61
C LYS A 35 -18.00 9.49 32.69
N ILE A 36 -17.36 9.12 31.59
CA ILE A 36 -16.13 8.32 31.60
C ILE A 36 -14.98 9.19 31.09
N LYS A 37 -13.96 9.23 31.96
CA LYS A 37 -12.75 10.04 31.90
C LYS A 37 -11.98 9.85 30.58
N SER A 38 -11.39 10.97 30.14
CA SER A 38 -10.29 11.01 29.18
C SER A 38 -9.21 9.97 29.53
N ARG A 39 -8.81 9.21 28.53
CA ARG A 39 -7.48 8.63 28.41
C ARG A 39 -7.06 8.73 26.95
N ASP A 40 -6.30 9.78 26.65
CA ASP A 40 -5.27 9.73 25.63
C ASP A 40 -4.41 8.49 25.87
N ILE A 41 -4.50 7.51 24.96
CA ILE A 41 -3.39 6.61 24.66
C ILE A 41 -3.28 6.53 23.15
N SER A 42 -2.55 7.52 22.63
CA SER A 42 -1.58 7.29 21.58
C SER A 42 -0.81 6.00 21.89
N SER A 43 -1.10 4.94 21.14
CA SER A 43 -0.17 3.83 20.99
C SER A 43 -0.33 3.31 19.56
N ASN A 44 0.70 3.60 18.78
CA ASN A 44 0.95 2.99 17.49
C ASN A 44 0.81 1.48 17.61
N SER A 45 -0.29 0.92 17.12
CA SER A 45 -0.32 -0.47 16.69
C SER A 45 0.47 -0.54 15.37
N LEU A 46 1.80 -0.43 15.45
CA LEU A 46 2.68 -0.89 14.39
C LEU A 46 2.38 -2.38 14.24
N THR A 47 1.66 -2.72 13.17
CA THR A 47 1.44 -4.14 12.85
C THR A 47 2.81 -4.81 12.71
N THR A 48 2.95 -6.06 13.13
CA THR A 48 4.24 -6.80 13.06
C THR A 48 4.86 -6.79 11.65
N SER A 49 4.06 -6.53 10.62
CA SER A 49 4.48 -6.29 9.24
C SER A 49 5.26 -4.97 9.02
N GLU A 50 5.04 -3.92 9.82
CA GLU A 50 5.73 -2.63 9.70
C GLU A 50 7.16 -2.66 10.28
N LEU A 51 7.42 -3.57 11.24
CA LEU A 51 8.75 -3.76 11.83
C LEU A 51 9.64 -4.73 11.03
N GLY A 52 9.06 -5.52 10.11
CA GLY A 52 9.78 -6.54 9.35
C GLY A 52 10.09 -6.20 7.89
N CYS A 53 9.60 -5.08 7.35
CA CYS A 53 9.79 -4.77 5.94
C CYS A 53 11.13 -4.09 5.65
N VAL A 54 11.94 -4.71 4.78
CA VAL A 54 13.19 -4.13 4.29
C VAL A 54 12.95 -3.45 2.95
N ILE A 55 13.38 -2.20 2.80
CA ILE A 55 13.30 -1.49 1.53
C ILE A 55 14.70 -1.30 0.95
N TYR A 56 14.87 -1.62 -0.32
CA TYR A 56 16.10 -1.43 -1.06
C TYR A 56 15.91 -0.31 -2.07
N GLU A 57 16.80 0.67 -2.05
CA GLU A 57 16.96 1.61 -3.16
C GLU A 57 17.98 1.03 -4.13
N ALA A 58 17.56 0.97 -5.39
CA ALA A 58 18.34 0.47 -6.51
C ALA A 58 18.66 1.60 -7.48
N LYS A 59 19.69 1.36 -8.29
CA LYS A 59 19.90 2.14 -9.51
C LYS A 59 18.68 1.97 -10.42
N GLU A 60 18.38 3.00 -11.21
CA GLU A 60 17.32 2.94 -12.21
C GLU A 60 17.41 1.65 -13.05
N PRO A 61 16.33 0.84 -13.12
CA PRO A 61 16.36 -0.44 -13.80
C PRO A 61 16.48 -0.25 -15.30
N SER A 62 17.15 -1.20 -15.95
CA SER A 62 17.27 -1.26 -17.40
C SER A 62 16.17 -2.14 -18.01
N GLY A 63 15.90 -1.95 -19.31
CA GLY A 63 14.91 -2.72 -20.06
C GLY A 63 13.55 -2.02 -20.19
N SER A 64 12.60 -2.71 -20.83
CA SER A 64 11.24 -2.21 -21.08
C SER A 64 10.24 -2.81 -20.10
N TRP A 65 9.07 -2.18 -19.94
CA TRP A 65 7.99 -2.63 -19.05
C TRP A 65 7.75 -4.14 -19.13
N GLY A 66 7.67 -4.81 -17.96
CA GLY A 66 7.50 -6.26 -17.86
C GLY A 66 8.76 -7.10 -18.12
N ARG A 67 9.86 -6.49 -18.61
CA ARG A 67 11.18 -7.12 -18.82
C ARG A 67 12.31 -6.32 -18.16
N ARG A 68 11.96 -5.41 -17.25
CA ARG A 68 12.95 -4.60 -16.54
C ARG A 68 13.75 -5.45 -15.58
N LYS A 69 14.99 -5.03 -15.33
CA LYS A 69 15.88 -5.63 -14.33
C LYS A 69 16.62 -4.56 -13.57
N PHE A 70 16.74 -4.74 -12.25
CA PHE A 70 17.73 -3.99 -11.50
C PHE A 70 19.11 -4.51 -11.87
N THR A 71 20.09 -3.62 -11.95
CA THR A 71 21.50 -3.99 -12.16
C THR A 71 22.33 -3.76 -10.92
N GLN A 72 21.83 -2.95 -9.98
CA GLN A 72 22.56 -2.58 -8.78
C GLN A 72 21.61 -2.14 -7.66
N LEU A 73 21.85 -2.64 -6.45
CA LEU A 73 21.27 -2.12 -5.21
C LEU A 73 22.26 -1.13 -4.59
N GLU A 74 21.77 0.05 -4.21
CA GLU A 74 22.57 1.19 -3.74
C GLU A 74 22.44 1.40 -2.23
N LYS A 75 21.24 1.19 -1.68
CA LYS A 75 20.97 1.41 -0.25
C LYS A 75 19.93 0.45 0.30
N LYS A 76 20.05 0.12 1.59
CA LYS A 76 19.11 -0.69 2.36
C LYS A 76 18.56 0.16 3.51
N PHE A 77 17.23 0.22 3.60
CA PHE A 77 16.48 0.76 4.72
C PHE A 77 15.97 -0.42 5.54
N LYS A 78 16.28 -0.45 6.83
CA LYS A 78 15.95 -1.57 7.73
C LYS A 78 14.46 -1.64 8.06
N SER A 79 13.74 -0.54 7.87
CA SER A 79 12.30 -0.47 8.10
C SER A 79 11.62 0.50 7.15
N MET A 80 10.31 0.36 7.05
CA MET A 80 9.46 1.30 6.34
C MET A 80 9.49 2.71 6.95
N GLU A 81 9.59 2.81 8.27
CA GLU A 81 9.72 4.10 8.96
C GLU A 81 11.01 4.82 8.58
N GLU A 82 12.12 4.10 8.45
CA GLU A 82 13.41 4.68 8.03
C GLU A 82 13.32 5.27 6.61
N PHE A 83 12.72 4.52 5.68
CA PHE A 83 12.48 5.01 4.33
C PHE A 83 11.53 6.21 4.31
N PHE A 84 10.43 6.17 5.05
CA PHE A 84 9.46 7.26 5.11
C PHE A 84 10.03 8.54 5.71
N LYS A 85 10.90 8.44 6.72
CA LYS A 85 11.66 9.61 7.23
C LYS A 85 12.54 10.24 6.16
N GLU A 86 13.09 9.45 5.24
CA GLU A 86 13.86 9.98 4.12
C GLU A 86 12.98 10.58 3.03
N LEU A 87 11.83 9.98 2.78
CA LEU A 87 10.83 10.49 1.85
C LEU A 87 10.30 11.87 2.28
N ASP A 88 9.99 12.02 3.58
CA ASP A 88 9.51 13.27 4.18
C ASP A 88 10.49 14.43 4.02
N LYS A 89 11.81 14.15 4.01
CA LYS A 89 12.85 15.18 3.79
C LYS A 89 12.83 15.73 2.36
N LYS A 90 12.41 14.93 1.37
CA LYS A 90 12.47 15.32 -0.05
C LYS A 90 11.16 15.89 -0.61
N LYS A 91 10.04 15.78 0.11
CA LYS A 91 8.70 16.27 -0.30
C LYS A 91 8.37 15.93 -1.77
N VAL A 92 8.24 14.64 -2.08
CA VAL A 92 7.96 14.19 -3.44
C VAL A 92 6.49 14.35 -3.83
N TRP A 93 6.22 14.55 -5.13
CA TRP A 93 4.88 14.80 -5.65
C TRP A 93 3.94 13.58 -5.59
N ASN A 94 4.49 12.37 -5.50
CA ASN A 94 3.74 11.10 -5.45
C ASN A 94 3.71 10.45 -4.05
N ASP A 95 3.96 11.21 -2.98
CA ASP A 95 4.16 10.69 -1.61
C ASP A 95 3.04 9.71 -1.18
N GLN A 96 1.78 10.12 -1.29
CA GLN A 96 0.65 9.32 -0.85
C GLN A 96 0.54 7.97 -1.61
N THR A 97 0.70 8.01 -2.94
CA THR A 97 0.67 6.81 -3.79
C THR A 97 1.83 5.89 -3.45
N LEU A 98 3.04 6.43 -3.37
CA LEU A 98 4.25 5.66 -3.08
C LEU A 98 4.16 4.96 -1.72
N ARG A 99 3.69 5.67 -0.67
CA ARG A 99 3.49 5.08 0.66
C ARG A 99 2.51 3.91 0.62
N LYS A 100 1.42 4.04 -0.13
CA LYS A 100 0.41 2.98 -0.27
C LYS A 100 0.99 1.75 -0.98
N GLU A 101 1.75 1.96 -2.05
CA GLU A 101 2.40 0.90 -2.81
C GLU A 101 3.46 0.17 -1.98
N ILE A 102 4.30 0.90 -1.25
CA ILE A 102 5.30 0.32 -0.35
C ILE A 102 4.62 -0.49 0.75
N LYS A 103 3.58 0.04 1.40
CA LYS A 103 2.82 -0.70 2.42
C LYS A 103 2.25 -2.01 1.86
N GLY A 104 1.70 -1.96 0.65
CA GLY A 104 1.18 -3.15 -0.04
C GLY A 104 2.25 -4.18 -0.36
N GLY A 105 3.39 -3.75 -0.94
CA GLY A 105 4.53 -4.62 -1.22
C GLY A 105 5.13 -5.24 0.04
N CYS A 106 5.33 -4.43 1.08
CA CYS A 106 5.80 -4.86 2.38
C CYS A 106 4.89 -5.92 3.02
N SER A 107 3.58 -5.68 3.04
CA SER A 107 2.61 -6.61 3.63
C SER A 107 2.58 -7.95 2.89
N LYS A 108 2.87 -7.94 1.58
CA LYS A 108 2.78 -9.14 0.73
C LYS A 108 4.07 -9.94 0.68
N TYR A 109 5.23 -9.29 0.67
CA TYR A 109 6.52 -9.94 0.39
C TYR A 109 7.59 -9.71 1.46
N GLY A 110 7.35 -8.83 2.45
CA GLY A 110 8.33 -8.49 3.48
C GLY A 110 9.54 -7.69 2.99
N LYS A 111 9.66 -7.44 1.68
CA LYS A 111 10.69 -6.59 1.09
C LYS A 111 10.18 -5.85 -0.13
N VAL A 112 10.75 -4.67 -0.37
CA VAL A 112 10.38 -3.79 -1.48
C VAL A 112 11.63 -3.20 -2.12
N PHE A 113 11.59 -3.00 -3.44
CA PHE A 113 12.63 -2.39 -4.24
C PHE A 113 12.10 -1.14 -4.93
N VAL A 114 12.79 -0.02 -4.72
CA VAL A 114 12.47 1.29 -5.30
C VAL A 114 13.71 1.86 -5.98
N TRP A 115 13.53 2.84 -6.87
CA TRP A 115 14.64 3.62 -7.43
C TRP A 115 14.20 5.07 -7.60
N GLN A 116 15.15 6.00 -7.69
CA GLN A 116 14.81 7.37 -8.04
C GLN A 116 14.89 7.59 -9.55
N GLY A 117 13.81 8.06 -10.15
CA GLY A 117 13.74 8.35 -11.58
C GLY A 117 12.65 9.37 -11.92
N VAL A 118 12.45 9.61 -13.19
CA VAL A 118 11.35 10.45 -13.70
C VAL A 118 10.27 9.51 -14.25
N PRO A 119 8.99 9.67 -13.88
CA PRO A 119 7.92 8.83 -14.41
C PRO A 119 7.84 8.97 -15.94
N GLN A 120 7.69 7.82 -16.62
CA GLN A 120 7.52 7.80 -18.08
C GLN A 120 6.24 8.54 -18.49
N GLY A 121 6.31 9.33 -19.57
CA GLY A 121 5.16 9.97 -20.21
C GLY A 121 4.87 11.42 -19.81
N ASN A 122 5.45 11.94 -18.72
CA ASN A 122 5.20 13.33 -18.25
C ASN A 122 6.45 14.00 -17.65
N ASN A 123 7.62 13.71 -18.23
CA ASN A 123 8.93 14.18 -17.81
C ASN A 123 9.12 15.71 -17.78
N LYS A 124 8.24 16.49 -18.43
CA LYS A 124 8.25 17.96 -18.34
C LYS A 124 7.53 18.53 -17.12
N ILE A 125 6.65 17.75 -16.49
CA ILE A 125 5.78 18.21 -15.38
C ILE A 125 6.31 17.69 -14.04
N TYR A 126 6.87 16.48 -14.03
CA TYR A 126 7.29 15.81 -12.81
C TYR A 126 8.81 15.75 -12.70
N GLY A 127 9.32 16.23 -11.57
CA GLY A 127 10.72 16.04 -11.18
C GLY A 127 11.01 14.59 -10.79
N LYS A 128 12.30 14.33 -10.55
CA LYS A 128 12.80 13.06 -10.04
C LYS A 128 12.10 12.70 -8.73
N THR A 129 11.63 11.47 -8.61
CA THR A 129 11.00 10.92 -7.41
C THR A 129 11.39 9.46 -7.21
N TRP A 130 11.11 8.89 -6.04
CA TRP A 130 11.13 7.43 -5.87
C TRP A 130 9.95 6.80 -6.60
N ILE A 131 10.27 5.73 -7.31
CA ILE A 131 9.36 4.94 -8.12
C ILE A 131 9.31 3.54 -7.52
N TYR A 132 8.09 3.10 -7.23
CA TYR A 132 7.75 1.70 -7.03
C TYR A 132 7.15 1.18 -8.34
N ALA A 133 7.41 -0.09 -8.66
CA ALA A 133 6.73 -0.73 -9.77
C ALA A 133 6.38 -2.18 -9.45
N GLY A 134 5.12 -2.54 -9.71
CA GLY A 134 4.57 -3.86 -9.39
C GLY A 134 5.18 -5.00 -10.21
N ASP A 135 5.59 -4.75 -11.47
CA ASP A 135 6.30 -5.74 -12.29
C ASP A 135 7.69 -6.09 -11.73
N MET A 136 8.28 -5.19 -10.95
CA MET A 136 9.57 -5.37 -10.28
C MET A 136 9.43 -5.86 -8.83
N ASN A 137 8.25 -5.69 -8.23
CA ASN A 137 7.91 -6.06 -6.86
C ASN A 137 6.81 -7.14 -6.86
N ASN A 138 7.12 -8.27 -7.49
CA ASN A 138 6.19 -9.39 -7.73
C ASN A 138 6.54 -10.65 -6.92
N GLY A 139 7.35 -10.50 -5.87
CA GLY A 139 7.88 -11.61 -5.07
C GLY A 139 9.26 -12.09 -5.50
N LYS A 140 9.78 -11.60 -6.64
CA LYS A 140 11.19 -11.81 -7.01
C LYS A 140 12.10 -11.11 -6.01
N ASP A 141 13.09 -11.85 -5.50
CA ASP A 141 14.12 -11.30 -4.64
C ASP A 141 15.35 -10.86 -5.43
N TRP A 142 15.53 -9.56 -5.58
CA TRP A 142 16.69 -9.00 -6.28
C TRP A 142 17.96 -9.00 -5.44
N THR A 143 17.89 -9.31 -4.14
CA THR A 143 19.10 -9.46 -3.32
C THR A 143 19.82 -10.77 -3.57
N ASP A 144 19.16 -11.75 -4.18
CA ASP A 144 19.73 -13.08 -4.44
C ASP A 144 20.10 -13.27 -5.91
N ASP A 145 19.74 -12.31 -6.76
CA ASP A 145 20.06 -12.32 -8.19
C ASP A 145 21.58 -12.10 -8.40
N ALA A 146 22.20 -13.00 -9.16
CA ALA A 146 23.64 -12.99 -9.43
C ALA A 146 24.07 -11.86 -10.38
N GLU A 147 23.15 -11.34 -11.20
CA GLU A 147 23.41 -10.23 -12.13
C GLU A 147 23.33 -8.86 -11.42
N VAL A 148 22.82 -8.81 -10.19
CA VAL A 148 22.61 -7.58 -9.44
C VAL A 148 23.81 -7.26 -8.55
N LYS A 149 24.49 -6.15 -8.85
CA LYS A 149 25.60 -5.64 -8.02
C LYS A 149 25.10 -5.11 -6.68
N ARG A 150 25.82 -5.39 -5.61
CA ARG A 150 25.47 -4.97 -4.24
C ARG A 150 26.60 -4.08 -3.73
N ASN A 151 26.47 -2.78 -3.96
CA ASN A 151 27.51 -1.82 -3.57
C ASN A 151 27.17 -1.21 -2.21
N SER A 152 27.47 -1.93 -1.14
CA SER A 152 27.80 -1.38 0.19
C SER A 152 27.86 -2.47 1.25
N SER A 153 28.75 -2.30 2.23
CA SER A 153 28.87 -3.15 3.42
C SER A 153 27.55 -3.28 4.21
N ASN A 154 26.62 -2.32 4.03
CA ASN A 154 25.29 -2.30 4.65
C ASN A 154 24.22 -3.12 3.91
N ILE A 155 24.42 -3.50 2.65
CA ILE A 155 23.48 -4.36 1.91
C ILE A 155 23.72 -5.84 2.24
N LEU A 156 24.96 -6.21 2.55
CA LEU A 156 25.40 -7.59 2.80
C LEU A 156 25.35 -8.02 4.27
N GLN A 157 25.08 -7.10 5.21
CA GLN A 157 24.84 -7.46 6.61
C GLN A 157 23.35 -7.78 6.80
N GLY A 158 23.06 -9.08 6.82
CA GLY A 158 21.81 -9.70 7.25
C GLY A 158 22.13 -10.71 8.33
#